data_AF-A0A2N0QJ12-F1
#
_entry.id   AF-A0A2N0QJ12-F1
#
_cell.length_a   1.000
_cell.length_b   1.000
_cell.length_c   1.000
_cell.angle_alpha   90.00
_cell.angle_beta   90.00
_cell.angle_gamma   90.00
#
_symmetry.space_group_name_H-M   'P 1'
#
loop_
_entity.id
_entity.type
_entity.pdbx_description
1 polymer ?
#
loop_
_entity_poly.entity_id
_entity_poly.type
_entity_poly.pdbx_seq_one_letter_code
_entity_poly.pdbx_strand_id
1 'polypeptide(L)' 'MRGTTRKRLGDLLVESGVVTSEQIEYALNNKSQGEKLGDFLIRENFITEQQLIEVLEFQLG' A
#
# COMPACT_ATOMS: atom_id res chain seq x y z
N MET A 1 -22.30 -0.24 -15.20
CA MET A 1 -21.70 0.92 -14.49
C MET A 1 -20.20 0.70 -14.42
N ARG A 2 -19.39 1.45 -15.17
CA ARG A 2 -17.92 1.33 -15.13
C ARG A 2 -17.40 2.38 -14.16
N GLY A 3 -17.31 2.03 -12.88
CA GLY A 3 -16.60 2.87 -11.92
C GLY A 3 -15.14 2.92 -12.33
N THR A 4 -14.59 4.12 -12.52
CA THR A 4 -13.17 4.33 -12.76
C THR A 4 -12.39 3.80 -11.57
N THR A 5 -11.90 2.57 -11.66
CA THR A 5 -11.14 1.90 -10.60
C THR A 5 -9.80 2.60 -10.47
N ARG A 6 -9.72 3.69 -9.70
CA ARG A 6 -8.43 4.14 -9.17
C ARG A 6 -7.84 2.94 -8.44
N LYS A 7 -6.69 2.44 -8.91
CA LYS A 7 -5.97 1.36 -8.24
C LYS A 7 -5.74 1.77 -6.79
N ARG A 8 -5.97 0.85 -5.85
CA ARG A 8 -5.75 1.15 -4.44
C ARG A 8 -4.26 1.18 -4.18
N LEU A 9 -3.85 1.86 -3.11
CA LEU A 9 -2.43 1.91 -2.69
C LEU A 9 -1.85 0.50 -2.54
N GLY A 10 -2.60 -0.44 -1.95
CA GLY A 10 -2.17 -1.82 -1.81
C GLY A 10 -1.88 -2.50 -3.16
N ASP A 11 -2.73 -2.27 -4.16
CA ASP A 11 -2.54 -2.83 -5.50
C ASP A 11 -1.29 -2.24 -6.17
N LEU A 12 -1.07 -0.94 -6.01
CA LEU A 12 0.11 -0.25 -6.56
C LEU A 12 1.41 -0.70 -5.88
N LEU A 13 1.38 -0.94 -4.57
CA LEU A 13 2.52 -1.47 -3.82
C LEU A 13 2.87 -2.91 -4.28
N VAL A 14 1.87 -3.72 -4.62
CA VAL A 14 2.09 -5.07 -5.17
C VAL A 14 2.60 -5.00 -6.61
N GLU A 15 2.01 -4.15 -7.45
CA GLU A 15 2.43 -3.97 -8.84
C GLU A 15 3.85 -3.42 -8.98
N SER A 16 4.28 -2.55 -8.05
CA SER A 16 5.66 -2.05 -7.97
C SER A 16 6.65 -3.07 -7.44
N GLY A 17 6.20 -4.24 -6.97
CA GLY A 17 7.04 -5.29 -6.41
C GLY A 17 7.63 -4.95 -5.03
N VAL A 18 7.13 -3.89 -4.40
CA VAL A 18 7.59 -3.43 -3.09
C VAL A 18 7.04 -4.32 -1.97
N VAL A 19 5.83 -4.86 -2.16
CA VAL A 19 5.21 -5.83 -1.24
C VAL A 19 4.50 -6.94 -2.00
N THR A 20 4.18 -8.04 -1.30
CA THR A 20 3.34 -9.11 -1.82
C THR A 20 1.88 -8.93 -1.41
N SER A 21 0.96 -9.57 -2.13
CA SER A 21 -0.46 -9.62 -1.76
C SER A 21 -0.69 -10.16 -0.34
N GLU A 22 0.15 -11.11 0.08
CA GLU A 22 0.10 -11.70 1.43
C GLU A 22 0.48 -10.68 2.52
N GLN A 23 1.48 -9.84 2.26
CA GLN A 23 1.85 -8.74 3.17
C GLN A 23 0.75 -7.68 3.26
N ILE A 24 0.07 -7.40 2.14
CA ILE A 24 -1.10 -6.51 2.13
C ILE A 24 -2.23 -7.09 2.97
N GLU A 25 -2.57 -8.37 2.78
CA GLU A 25 -3.62 -9.02 3.57
C GLU A 25 -3.25 -9.06 5.06
N TYR A 26 -2.00 -9.39 5.38
CA TYR A 26 -1.48 -9.34 6.74
C TYR A 26 -1.66 -7.93 7.33
N ALA A 27 -1.25 -6.89 6.62
CA ALA A 27 -1.37 -5.52 7.08
C ALA A 27 -2.84 -5.08 7.24
N LEU A 28 -3.73 -5.48 6.34
CA LEU A 28 -5.15 -5.18 6.43
C LEU A 28 -5.81 -5.81 7.67
N ASN A 29 -5.38 -7.02 8.03
CA ASN A 29 -5.89 -7.75 9.19
C ASN A 29 -5.28 -7.31 10.53
N ASN A 30 -4.02 -6.86 10.53
CA ASN A 30 -3.28 -6.54 11.77
C ASN A 30 -3.18 -5.04 12.08
N LYS A 31 -3.42 -4.14 11.10
CA LYS A 31 -3.39 -2.70 11.35
C LYS A 31 -4.49 -2.26 12.32
N SER A 32 -4.20 -1.22 13.08
CA SER A 32 -5.19 -0.63 13.98
C SER A 32 -6.31 0.09 13.22
N GLN A 33 -7.47 0.24 13.87
CA GLN A 33 -8.58 0.98 13.28
C GLN A 33 -8.20 2.47 13.14
N GLY A 34 -8.11 2.97 11.91
CA GLY A 34 -7.69 4.33 11.60
C GLY A 34 -6.21 4.49 11.22
N GLU A 35 -5.39 3.45 11.37
CA GLU A 35 -4.01 3.43 10.88
C GLU A 35 -3.99 3.30 9.34
N LYS A 36 -3.11 4.06 8.69
CA LYS A 36 -2.92 3.95 7.24
C LYS A 36 -2.14 2.68 6.92
N LEU A 37 -2.48 2.07 5.78
CA LEU A 37 -1.80 0.87 5.30
C LEU A 37 -0.29 1.10 5.13
N GLY A 38 0.11 2.23 4.55
CA GLY A 38 1.52 2.58 4.36
C GLY A 38 2.28 2.68 5.69
N ASP A 39 1.71 3.36 6.68
CA ASP A 39 2.34 3.54 7.99
C ASP A 39 2.57 2.19 8.69
N PHE A 40 1.58 1.29 8.62
CA PHE A 40 1.71 -0.07 9.15
C PHE A 40 2.81 -0.86 8.42
N LEU A 41 2.86 -0.80 7.09
CA LEU A 41 3.86 -1.50 6.29
C LEU A 41 5.29 -0.99 6.58
N ILE A 42 5.45 0.32 6.84
CA ILE A 42 6.72 0.91 7.28
C ILE A 42 7.09 0.40 8.67
N ARG A 43 6.14 0.41 9.60
CA ARG A 43 6.35 -0.05 10.99
C ARG A 43 6.79 -1.51 11.05
N GLU A 44 6.23 -2.36 10.21
CA GLU A 44 6.60 -3.78 10.08
C GLU A 44 7.88 -4.00 9.23
N ASN A 45 8.53 -2.92 8.75
CA ASN A 45 9.71 -2.96 7.86
C ASN A 45 9.48 -3.74 6.55
N PHE A 46 8.23 -3.83 6.09
CA PHE A 46 7.93 -4.40 4.76
C PHE A 46 8.28 -3.42 3.65
N ILE A 47 8.13 -2.13 3.91
CA ILE A 47 8.48 -1.05 2.98
C ILE A 47 9.24 0.05 3.70
N THR A 48 9.95 0.86 2.93
CA THR A 48 10.54 2.11 3.41
C THR A 48 9.61 3.29 3.13
N GLU A 49 9.81 4.39 3.85
CA GLU A 49 9.09 5.64 3.61
C GLU A 49 9.33 6.17 2.19
N GLN A 50 10.55 6.03 1.66
CA GLN A 50 10.87 6.43 0.29
C GLN A 50 10.07 5.64 -0.75
N GLN A 51 9.99 4.31 -0.60
CA GLN A 51 9.20 3.47 -1.51
C GLN A 51 7.71 3.81 -1.45
N LEU A 52 7.19 4.14 -0.25
CA LEU A 52 5.81 4.58 -0.12
C LEU A 52 5.57 5.90 -0.87
N ILE A 53 6.49 6.86 -0.77
CA ILE A 53 6.42 8.15 -1.48
C ILE A 53 6.44 7.94 -2.99
N GLU A 54 7.37 7.15 -3.52
CA GLU A 54 7.47 6.85 -4.96
C GLU A 54 6.16 6.27 -5.52
N VAL A 55 5.54 5.36 -4.78
CA VAL A 55 4.26 4.75 -5.18
C VAL A 55 3.09 5.75 -5.09
N LEU A 56 3.08 6.63 -4.09
CA LEU A 56 2.07 7.68 -3.95
C LEU A 56 2.19 8.75 -5.04
N GLU A 57 3.41 9.12 -5.43
CA GLU A 57 3.65 10.02 -6.57
C GLU A 57 3.08 9.42 -7.86
N PHE A 58 3.28 8.12 -8.08
CA PHE A 58 2.71 7.41 -9.23
C PHE A 58 1.17 7.40 -9.25
N GLN A 59 0.53 7.50 -8.08
CA GLN A 59 -0.94 7.57 -7.98
C GLN A 59 -1.51 8.97 -8.26
N LEU A 60 -0.72 10.02 -8.00
CA LEU A 60 -1.11 11.43 -8.16
C LEU A 60 -0.75 11.99 -9.55
N GLY A 61 0.19 11.35 -10.24
CA GLY A 61 0.55 11.61 -11.63
C GLY A 61 -0.50 11.18 -12.65
#